data_AF-A0A6G3PX33-F1
#
_entry.id   AF-A0A6G3PX33-F1
#
_cell.length_a   1.000
_cell.length_b   1.000
_cell.length_c   1.000
_cell.angle_alpha   90.00
_cell.angle_beta   90.00
_cell.angle_gamma   90.00
#
_symmetry.space_group_name_H-M   'P 1'
#
loop_
_entity.id
_entity.type
_entity.pdbx_description
1 polymer ?
#
loop_
_entity_poly.entity_id
_entity_poly.type
_entity_poly.pdbx_seq_one_letter_code
_entity_poly.pdbx_strand_id
1 'polypeptide(L)'
;MTDQAVDTSGPATAPGAEEPSGAAPSRFFGRERELKALREDIERAGLDTLAGRKAPRARVLLIAGRPGSGRSALAEELAGALTGTDVVG
;
A
#
# COMPACT_ATOMS: atom_id res chain seq x y z
N MET A 1 -29.38 7.05 13.74
CA MET A 1 -28.19 7.92 13.63
C MET A 1 -27.13 7.26 14.50
N THR A 2 -26.21 6.49 13.91
CA THR A 2 -25.18 5.75 14.68
C THR A 2 -23.94 6.61 14.80
N ASP A 3 -23.62 6.94 16.05
CA ASP A 3 -22.44 7.65 16.49
C ASP A 3 -21.20 6.79 16.23
N GLN A 4 -20.27 7.30 15.43
CA GLN A 4 -19.01 6.63 15.14
C GLN A 4 -17.94 7.24 16.06
N ALA A 5 -17.69 6.58 17.19
CA ALA A 5 -16.58 6.92 18.07
C ALA A 5 -15.25 6.65 17.36
N VAL A 6 -14.40 7.68 17.27
CA VAL A 6 -13.04 7.61 16.74
C VAL A 6 -12.08 7.68 17.92
N ASP A 7 -11.60 6.53 18.37
CA ASP A 7 -10.47 6.45 19.30
C ASP A 7 -9.21 6.94 18.58
N THR A 8 -8.80 8.17 18.91
CA THR A 8 -7.54 8.76 18.49
C THR A 8 -6.44 8.28 19.43
N SER A 9 -6.06 7.01 19.34
CA SER A 9 -4.76 6.61 19.87
C SER A 9 -3.68 7.31 19.03
N GLY A 10 -2.91 8.17 19.70
CA GLY A 10 -1.74 8.83 19.13
C GLY A 10 -0.73 7.82 18.56
N PRO A 11 0.27 8.28 17.78
CA PRO A 11 1.08 7.40 16.97
C PRO A 11 1.78 6.37 17.87
N ALA A 12 1.30 5.13 17.81
CA ALA A 12 2.04 4.00 18.32
C ALA A 12 3.36 4.01 17.54
N THR A 13 4.46 4.31 18.25
CA THR A 13 5.82 4.12 17.79
C THR A 13 5.89 2.80 17.04
N ALA A 14 6.10 2.87 15.72
CA ALA A 14 6.20 1.69 14.88
C ALA A 14 7.29 0.78 15.46
N PRO A 15 6.96 -0.44 15.91
CA PRO A 15 7.98 -1.37 16.33
C PRO A 15 8.66 -1.88 15.05
N GLY A 16 9.98 -1.75 15.00
CA GLY A 16 10.83 -2.53 14.12
C GLY A 16 10.69 -2.24 12.62
N ALA A 17 11.55 -1.33 12.13
CA ALA A 17 12.31 -1.67 10.93
C ALA A 17 13.28 -2.81 11.30
N GLU A 18 12.74 -3.98 11.59
CA GLU A 18 13.51 -5.20 11.74
C GLU A 18 13.42 -5.86 10.37
N GLU A 19 14.51 -5.73 9.61
CA GLU A 19 14.68 -6.52 8.38
C GLU A 19 14.44 -8.00 8.75
N PRO A 20 13.49 -8.69 8.11
CA PRO A 20 13.36 -10.13 8.32
C PRO A 20 14.55 -10.81 7.63
N SER A 21 15.61 -11.01 8.41
CA SER A 21 16.71 -11.91 8.11
C SER A 21 16.17 -13.29 7.74
N GLY A 22 16.21 -13.63 6.46
CA GLY A 22 16.15 -15.01 5.97
C GLY A 22 14.78 -15.69 5.95
N ALA A 23 13.67 -14.95 5.99
CA ALA A 23 12.38 -15.54 5.66
C ALA A 23 12.29 -15.80 4.15
N ALA A 24 11.96 -17.03 3.74
CA ALA A 24 11.68 -17.33 2.34
C ALA A 24 10.66 -16.33 1.79
N PRO A 25 10.79 -15.86 0.53
CA PRO A 25 9.90 -14.85 -0.02
C PRO A 25 8.45 -15.32 0.16
N SER A 26 7.66 -14.54 0.89
CA SER A 26 6.25 -14.82 1.09
C SER A 26 5.58 -14.77 -0.27
N ARG A 27 5.24 -15.94 -0.81
CA ARG A 27 4.58 -16.02 -2.11
C ARG A 27 3.22 -15.35 -1.99
N PHE A 28 3.04 -14.28 -2.75
CA PHE A 28 1.76 -13.61 -2.88
C PHE A 28 0.89 -14.38 -3.89
N PHE A 29 -0.36 -14.65 -3.53
CA PHE A 29 -1.28 -15.40 -4.38
C PHE A 29 -2.63 -14.69 -4.48
N GLY A 30 -3.18 -14.66 -5.70
CA GLY A 30 -4.47 -14.04 -5.98
C GLY A 30 -4.43 -12.51 -5.95
N ARG A 31 -5.62 -11.88 -5.99
CA ARG A 31 -5.80 -10.41 -5.93
C ARG A 31 -5.06 -9.60 -7.01
N GLU A 32 -4.70 -10.24 -8.12
CA GLU A 32 -4.10 -9.61 -9.31
C GLU A 32 -4.92 -8.41 -9.82
N ARG A 33 -6.24 -8.49 -9.72
CA ARG A 33 -7.14 -7.39 -10.11
C ARG A 33 -6.93 -6.14 -9.26
N GLU A 34 -6.70 -6.32 -7.96
CA GLU A 34 -6.48 -5.21 -7.03
C GLU A 34 -5.08 -4.64 -7.20
N LEU A 35 -4.07 -5.50 -7.37
CA LEU A 35 -2.70 -5.07 -7.68
C LEU A 35 -2.68 -4.25 -8.98
N LYS A 36 -3.37 -4.71 -10.01
CA LYS A 36 -3.52 -3.99 -11.28
C LYS A 36 -4.19 -2.62 -11.09
N ALA A 37 -5.30 -2.57 -10.35
CA ALA A 37 -6.00 -1.31 -10.09
C ALA A 37 -5.11 -0.29 -9.35
N LEU A 38 -4.33 -0.74 -8.37
CA LEU A 38 -3.38 0.13 -7.65
C LEU A 38 -2.28 0.67 -8.56
N ARG A 39 -1.75 -0.14 -9.49
CA ARG A 39 -0.79 0.33 -10.50
C ARG A 39 -1.39 1.37 -11.43
N GLU A 40 -2.59 1.10 -11.95
CA GLU A 40 -3.32 2.04 -12.81
C GLU A 40 -3.59 3.38 -12.09
N ASP A 41 -3.88 3.34 -10.79
CA ASP A 41 -4.06 4.55 -9.99
C ASP A 41 -2.77 5.35 -9.81
N ILE A 42 -1.61 4.69 -9.68
CA ILE A 42 -0.30 5.36 -9.64
C ILE A 42 -0.01 6.06 -10.96
N GLU A 43 -0.25 5.37 -12.08
CA GLU A 43 0.00 5.88 -13.44
C GLU A 43 -0.93 7.05 -13.80
N ARG A 44 -2.14 7.07 -13.23
CA ARG A 44 -3.10 8.15 -13.45
C ARG A 44 -2.56 9.49 -12.96
N ALA A 45 -2.85 10.57 -13.71
CA ALA A 45 -2.55 11.93 -13.30
C ALA A 45 -3.15 12.24 -11.91
N GLY A 46 -2.31 12.75 -11.00
CA GLY A 46 -2.74 13.17 -9.67
C GLY A 46 -3.64 14.41 -9.71
N LEU A 47 -4.41 14.63 -8.64
CA LEU A 47 -5.32 15.77 -8.54
C LEU A 47 -4.60 17.13 -8.68
N ASP A 48 -3.39 17.25 -8.14
CA ASP A 48 -2.57 18.46 -8.31
C ASP A 48 -2.20 18.71 -9.77
N THR A 49 -1.81 17.65 -10.49
CA THR A 49 -1.54 17.70 -11.93
C THR A 49 -2.79 18.12 -12.72
N LEU A 50 -3.94 17.54 -12.39
CA LEU A 50 -5.23 17.89 -13.02
C LEU A 50 -5.66 19.33 -12.70
N ALA A 51 -5.32 19.84 -11.51
CA ALA A 51 -5.57 21.22 -11.10
C ALA A 51 -4.52 22.23 -11.61
N GLY A 52 -3.61 21.81 -12.51
CA GLY A 52 -2.56 22.67 -13.07
C GLY A 52 -1.43 23.03 -12.09
N ARG A 53 -1.41 22.42 -10.90
CA ARG A 53 -0.37 22.65 -9.90
C ARG A 53 0.84 21.75 -10.22
N LYS A 54 1.97 22.40 -10.49
CA LYS A 54 3.19 21.74 -10.99
C LYS A 54 4.11 21.19 -9.88
N ALA A 55 3.76 21.40 -8.61
CA ALA A 55 4.58 20.95 -7.49
C ALA A 55 4.44 19.43 -7.30
N PRO A 56 5.55 18.66 -7.28
CA PRO A 56 5.50 17.24 -6.97
C PRO A 56 5.01 17.08 -5.52
N ARG A 57 3.84 16.47 -5.36
CA ARG A 57 3.22 16.18 -4.07
C ARG A 57 3.11 14.68 -3.91
N ALA A 58 3.40 14.20 -2.70
CA ALA A 58 3.21 12.80 -2.36
C ALA A 58 1.73 12.43 -2.52
N ARG A 59 1.48 11.23 -3.07
CA ARG A 59 0.14 10.65 -3.22
C ARG A 59 0.03 9.44 -2.30
N VAL A 60 -1.16 9.25 -1.73
CA VAL A 60 -1.44 8.14 -0.81
C VAL A 60 -2.52 7.25 -1.42
N LEU A 61 -2.29 5.94 -1.41
CA LEU A 61 -3.29 4.93 -1.76
C LEU A 61 -3.77 4.24 -0.47
N LEU A 62 -5.08 3.95 -0.38
CA LEU A 62 -5.67 3.27 0.76
C LEU A 62 -6.00 1.82 0.40
N ILE A 63 -5.41 0.88 1.13
CA ILE A 63 -5.77 -0.54 1.05
C ILE A 63 -6.64 -0.89 2.26
N ALA A 64 -7.95 -0.89 2.05
CA ALA A 64 -8.94 -1.24 3.07
C ALA A 64 -9.40 -2.70 2.95
N GLY A 65 -9.90 -3.28 4.04
CA GLY A 65 -10.31 -4.69 4.07
C GLY A 65 -10.44 -5.24 5.49
N ARG A 66 -11.03 -6.43 5.61
CA ARG A 66 -11.18 -7.14 6.89
C ARG A 66 -9.81 -7.47 7.51
N PRO A 67 -9.72 -7.61 8.85
CA PRO A 67 -8.53 -8.17 9.49
C PRO A 67 -8.17 -9.53 8.86
N GLY A 68 -6.87 -9.76 8.64
CA GLY A 68 -6.37 -10.99 8.02
C GLY A 68 -6.56 -11.10 6.49
N SER A 69 -7.11 -10.11 5.80
CA SER A 69 -7.33 -10.19 4.33
C SER A 69 -6.07 -10.01 3.48
N GLY A 70 -4.87 -10.00 4.08
CA GLY A 70 -3.62 -9.76 3.36
C GLY A 70 -3.42 -8.32 2.88
N ARG A 71 -3.88 -7.32 3.65
CA ARG A 71 -3.68 -5.90 3.30
C ARG A 71 -2.21 -5.52 3.23
N SER A 72 -1.41 -5.92 4.22
CA SER A 72 0.03 -5.67 4.25
C SER A 72 0.76 -6.42 3.13
N ALA A 73 0.43 -7.70 2.91
CA ALA A 73 1.02 -8.49 1.84
C ALA A 73 0.79 -7.87 0.45
N LEU A 74 -0.41 -7.32 0.17
CA LEU A 74 -0.66 -6.60 -1.08
C LEU A 74 0.16 -5.31 -1.20
N ALA A 75 0.38 -4.59 -0.09
CA ALA A 75 1.21 -3.39 -0.08
C ALA A 75 2.68 -3.72 -0.33
N GLU A 76 3.18 -4.79 0.29
CA GLU A 76 4.55 -5.30 0.11
C GLU A 76 4.79 -5.76 -1.33
N GLU A 77 3.85 -6.54 -1.90
CA GLU A 77 3.90 -6.97 -3.30
C GLU A 77 3.94 -5.76 -4.24
N LEU A 78 3.05 -4.77 -4.05
CA LEU A 78 3.05 -3.55 -4.85
C LEU A 78 4.38 -2.79 -4.73
N ALA A 79 4.91 -2.66 -3.52
CA ALA A 79 6.19 -1.99 -3.28
C ALA A 79 7.32 -2.70 -4.01
N GLY A 80 7.46 -4.02 -3.84
CA GLY A 80 8.49 -4.81 -4.48
C GLY A 80 8.43 -4.73 -6.01
N ALA A 81 7.22 -4.73 -6.53
CA ALA A 81 6.96 -4.71 -7.95
C ALA A 81 7.02 -3.29 -8.57
N LEU A 82 7.19 -2.24 -7.76
CA LEU A 82 7.55 -0.88 -8.18
C LEU A 82 9.05 -0.61 -8.05
N THR A 83 9.71 -1.25 -7.09
CA THR A 83 11.17 -1.14 -6.88
C THR A 83 11.97 -2.12 -7.75
N GLY A 84 11.29 -3.00 -8.48
CA GLY A 84 11.93 -4.01 -9.33
C GLY A 84 12.64 -5.11 -8.54
N THR A 85 12.23 -5.34 -7.30
CA THR A 85 12.78 -6.39 -6.43
C THR A 85 12.06 -7.73 -6.59
N ASP A 86 11.21 -7.86 -7.61
CA ASP A 86 10.61 -9.14 -7.99
C ASP A 86 11.71 -10.11 -8.44
N VAL A 87 12.07 -11.03 -7.54
CA VAL A 87 12.79 -12.25 -7.90
C VAL A 87 11.79 -13.09 -8.69
N VAL A 88 11.91 -13.06 -10.02
CA VAL A 88 11.22 -13.96 -10.94
C VAL A 88 11.35 -15.38 -10.41
N GLY A 89 10.21 -15.97 -10.04
CA GLY A 89 10.10 -17.36 -9.58
C GLY A 89 10.27 -18.38 -10.70
#